data_AF-A0A0E0MFY8-F1
#
_entry.id   AF-A0A0E0MFY8-F1
#
_cell.length_a   1.000
_cell.length_b   1.000
_cell.length_c   1.000
_cell.angle_alpha   90.00
_cell.angle_beta   90.00
_cell.angle_gamma   90.00
#
_symmetry.space_group_name_H-M   'P 1'
#
loop_
_entity.id
_entity.type
_entity.pdbx_description
1 polymer ?
#
loop_
_entity_poly.entity_id
_entity_poly.type
_entity_poly.pdbx_seq_one_letter_code
_entity_poly.pdbx_strand_id
1 'polypeptide(L)' 'MAAAANCCLVTGGAAVLAIIGTANPASFVPQEEYADWYFRVTGSNHLAGVKTKMKRILW' A
#
# COMPACT_ATOMS: atom_id res chain seq x y z
N MET A 1 -17.46 1.15 4.85
CA MET A 1 -18.41 2.03 4.13
C MET A 1 -17.62 2.95 3.21
N ALA A 2 -18.15 3.20 2.02
CA ALA A 2 -17.72 4.11 0.96
C ALA A 2 -16.44 3.74 0.16
N ALA A 3 -16.66 3.21 -1.06
CA ALA A 3 -15.70 3.19 -2.15
C ALA A 3 -16.04 4.36 -3.10
N ALA A 4 -15.10 5.29 -3.30
CA ALA A 4 -15.20 6.32 -4.31
C ALA A 4 -14.50 5.84 -5.59
N ALA A 5 -15.25 5.83 -6.69
CA ALA A 5 -14.78 5.54 -8.04
C ALA A 5 -13.92 6.69 -8.59
N ASN A 6 -12.82 6.35 -9.29
CA ASN A 6 -12.50 6.75 -10.67
C ASN A 6 -10.98 6.75 -10.91
N CYS A 7 -10.50 5.88 -11.82
CA CYS A 7 -9.48 6.30 -12.79
C CYS A 7 -9.52 5.37 -14.03
N CYS A 8 -10.03 5.93 -15.12
CA CYS A 8 -9.92 5.54 -16.52
C CYS A 8 -10.47 4.17 -16.98
N LEU A 9 -11.64 4.27 -17.61
CA LEU A 9 -12.35 3.24 -18.36
C LEU A 9 -11.71 3.04 -19.75
N VAL A 10 -11.39 1.78 -20.06
CA VAL A 10 -11.49 1.08 -21.36
C VAL A 10 -11.04 1.84 -22.63
N THR A 11 -9.90 1.43 -23.21
CA THR A 11 -9.49 1.83 -24.57
C THR A 11 -9.76 0.70 -25.57
N GLY A 12 -10.75 0.90 -26.45
CA GLY A 12 -10.82 0.23 -27.76
C GLY A 12 -11.36 -1.21 -27.79
N GLY A 13 -12.49 -1.38 -28.48
CA GLY A 13 -12.85 -2.60 -29.22
C GLY A 13 -12.79 -3.93 -28.45
N ALA A 14 -13.79 -4.20 -27.62
CA ALA A 14 -14.26 -5.55 -27.27
C ALA A 14 -13.19 -6.60 -26.90
N ALA A 15 -12.23 -6.25 -26.05
CA ALA A 15 -11.39 -7.23 -25.37
C ALA A 15 -11.88 -7.46 -23.92
N VAL A 16 -12.46 -8.65 -23.71
CA VAL A 16 -12.30 -9.55 -22.55
C VAL A 16 -11.74 -8.92 -21.26
N LEU A 17 -12.56 -8.89 -20.20
CA LEU A 17 -12.11 -8.97 -18.80
C LEU A 17 -13.16 -9.75 -17.98
N ALA A 18 -13.36 -11.03 -18.31
CA ALA A 18 -14.13 -11.92 -17.45
C ALA A 18 -13.20 -12.44 -16.35
N ILE A 19 -13.41 -11.90 -15.14
CA ILE A 19 -12.88 -12.35 -13.84
C ILE A 19 -11.46 -11.84 -13.52
N ILE A 20 -11.40 -10.59 -13.05
CA ILE A 20 -10.32 -10.16 -12.14
C ILE A 20 -10.78 -10.54 -10.73
N GLY A 21 -10.22 -11.61 -10.17
CA GLY A 21 -10.36 -11.94 -8.75
C GLY A 21 -9.29 -11.24 -7.94
N THR A 22 -9.66 -10.30 -7.07
CA THR A 22 -8.72 -9.70 -6.12
C THR A 22 -8.84 -10.41 -4.77
N ALA A 23 -7.76 -11.04 -4.33
CA ALA A 23 -7.64 -11.60 -2.99
C ALA A 23 -6.68 -10.72 -2.20
N ASN A 24 -7.18 -9.91 -1.26
CA ASN A 24 -6.34 -9.17 -0.34
C ASN A 24 -6.15 -9.98 0.95
N PRO A 25 -4.91 -10.14 1.46
CA PRO A 25 -4.71 -10.77 2.75
C PRO A 25 -5.39 -9.95 3.86
N ALA A 26 -5.85 -10.63 4.92
CA ALA A 26 -6.46 -9.96 6.08
C ALA A 26 -5.44 -9.14 6.90
N SER A 27 -4.14 -9.41 6.72
CA SER A 27 -3.07 -8.64 7.36
C SER A 27 -2.83 -7.33 6.60
N PHE A 28 -3.11 -6.22 7.27
CA PHE A 28 -2.78 -4.88 6.77
C PHE A 28 -2.13 -4.05 7.90
N VAL A 29 -1.29 -3.10 7.52
CA VAL A 29 -0.68 -2.13 8.44
C VAL A 29 -0.99 -0.74 7.91
N PRO A 30 -1.49 0.20 8.74
CA PRO A 30 -1.71 1.58 8.32
C PRO A 30 -0.41 2.23 7.82
N GLN A 31 -0.51 3.07 6.79
CA GLN A 31 0.66 3.68 6.14
C GLN A 31 1.46 4.55 7.12
N GLU A 32 0.76 5.26 8.00
CA GLU A 32 1.30 6.09 9.07
C GLU A 32 2.09 5.28 10.13
N GLU A 33 1.74 4.01 10.32
CA GLU A 33 2.36 3.10 11.29
C GLU A 33 3.45 2.21 10.67
N TYR A 34 3.48 2.09 9.34
CA TYR A 34 4.32 1.13 8.62
C TYR A 34 5.82 1.28 8.95
N ALA A 35 6.33 2.51 8.96
CA ALA A 35 7.74 2.76 9.30
C ALA A 35 8.07 2.38 10.74
N ASP A 36 7.15 2.58 11.68
CA ASP A 36 7.38 2.21 13.08
C ASP A 36 7.30 0.69 13.27
N TRP A 37 6.34 0.03 12.62
CA TRP A 37 6.20 -1.42 12.62
C TRP A 37 7.42 -2.12 12.00
N TYR A 38 7.87 -1.67 10.82
CA TYR A 38 8.98 -2.28 10.07
C TYR A 38 10.28 -2.27 10.88
N PHE A 39 10.62 -1.12 11.48
CA PHE A 39 11.85 -0.98 12.28
C PHE A 39 11.81 -1.74 13.60
N ARG A 40 10.60 -1.93 14.17
CA ARG A 40 10.41 -2.76 15.36
C ARG A 40 10.62 -4.24 15.04
N VAL A 41 9.96 -4.75 13.99
CA VAL A 41 10.02 -6.18 13.61
C VAL A 41 11.43 -6.58 13.13
N THR A 42 12.14 -5.67 12.45
CA THR A 42 13.50 -5.93 11.96
C THR A 42 14.61 -5.60 12.98
N GLY A 43 14.27 -5.15 14.19
CA GLY A 43 15.26 -4.76 15.21
C GLY A 43 16.12 -3.55 14.83
N SER A 44 15.72 -2.78 13.82
CA SER A 44 16.52 -1.71 13.23
C SER A 44 16.30 -0.34 13.89
N ASN A 45 15.63 -0.28 15.05
CA ASN A 45 15.26 0.97 15.73
C ASN A 45 16.44 1.93 16.00
N HIS A 46 17.68 1.43 16.03
CA HIS A 46 18.89 2.23 16.18
C HIS A 46 19.19 3.11 14.95
N LEU A 47 18.67 2.78 13.77
CA LEU A 47 18.85 3.52 12.52
C LEU A 47 17.85 4.67 12.37
N ALA A 48 17.80 5.57 13.36
CA ALA A 48 16.82 6.66 13.44
C ALA A 48 16.85 7.57 12.19
N GLY A 49 18.03 7.84 11.62
CA GLY A 49 18.15 8.65 10.40
C GLY A 49 17.52 8.01 9.17
N VAL A 50 17.61 6.68 9.04
CA VAL A 50 16.97 5.94 7.94
C VAL A 50 15.46 5.92 8.13
N LYS A 51 14.99 5.74 9.37
CA LYS A 51 13.57 5.80 9.72
C LYS A 51 12.94 7.14 9.37
N THR A 52 13.61 8.26 9.66
CA THR A 52 13.15 9.61 9.28
C THR A 52 13.07 9.80 7.77
N LYS A 53 14.05 9.29 7.01
CA LYS A 53 14.01 9.31 5.54
C LYS A 53 12.83 8.50 5.01
N MET A 54 12.60 7.31 5.57
CA MET A 54 11.46 6.46 5.19
C MET A 54 10.12 7.17 5.45
N LYS A 55 9.94 7.79 6.61
CA LYS A 55 8.72 8.56 6.94
C LYS A 55 8.44 9.70 5.96
N ARG A 56 9.47 10.34 5.39
CA ARG A 56 9.34 11.38 4.35
C ARG A 56 9.00 10.82 2.97
N ILE A 57 9.31 9.56 2.68
CA ILE A 57 8.94 8.93 1.39
C ILE A 57 7.50 8.41 1.45
N LEU A 58 7.08 7.94 2.63
CA LEU A 58 5.74 7.43 2.86
C LEU A 58 4.67 8.53 2.92
N TRP A 59 5.06 9.80 3.08
CA TRP A 59 4.19 10.97 3.22
C TRP A 59 4.64 12.07 2.26
#